data_AF-A0A4Q0Y9V1-F1
#
_entry.id   AF-A0A4Q0Y9V1-F1
#
_cell.length_a   1.000
_cell.length_b   1.000
_cell.length_c   1.000
_cell.angle_alpha   90.00
_cell.angle_beta   90.00
_cell.angle_gamma   90.00
#
_symmetry.space_group_name_H-M   'P 1'
#
loop_
_entity.id
_entity.type
_entity.pdbx_description
1 polymer ?
#
loop_
_entity_poly.entity_id
_entity_poly.type
_entity_poly.pdbx_seq_one_letter_code
_entity_poly.pdbx_strand_id
1 'polypeptide(L)'
;MIVENILSHQLTCQLQGKITYASEDIATSINMSQSNFFKHFKSVTSFTPLQYIKIQRLQLARRLLKFDNQDVTGTAFAIGYQSLSQFSNDYSKYFGINPSLEIKKI
;
A
#
# COMPACT_ATOMS: atom_id res chain seq x y z
N MET A 1 8.55 22.26 0.12
CA MET A 1 7.47 21.97 1.09
C MET A 1 6.03 22.13 0.54
N ILE A 2 5.80 22.24 -0.78
CA ILE A 2 4.43 22.19 -1.37
C ILE A 2 4.32 21.08 -2.45
N VAL A 3 5.40 20.76 -3.16
CA VAL A 3 5.43 19.69 -4.17
C VAL A 3 5.43 18.26 -3.60
N GLU A 4 5.80 18.07 -2.32
CA GLU A 4 5.76 16.75 -1.64
C GLU A 4 4.34 16.25 -1.38
N ASN A 5 3.37 17.17 -1.32
CA ASN A 5 1.99 16.85 -0.99
C ASN A 5 1.19 16.46 -2.24
N ILE A 6 1.48 16.99 -3.43
CA ILE A 6 0.66 16.72 -4.62
C ILE A 6 0.88 15.31 -5.16
N LEU A 7 2.12 14.84 -5.26
CA LEU A 7 2.42 13.46 -5.70
C LEU A 7 1.90 12.43 -4.71
N SER A 8 2.11 12.66 -3.42
CA SER A 8 1.58 11.79 -2.36
C SER A 8 0.05 11.82 -2.32
N HIS A 9 -0.58 13.00 -2.39
CA HIS A 9 -2.04 13.17 -2.34
C HIS A 9 -2.74 12.68 -3.61
N GLN A 10 -2.19 12.91 -4.80
CA GLN A 10 -2.71 12.37 -6.06
C GLN A 10 -2.59 10.85 -6.10
N LEU A 11 -1.46 10.29 -5.64
CA LEU A 11 -1.28 8.86 -5.54
C LEU A 11 -2.23 8.26 -4.49
N THR A 12 -2.42 8.91 -3.34
CA THR A 12 -3.35 8.43 -2.29
C THR A 12 -4.82 8.49 -2.76
N CYS A 13 -5.21 9.52 -3.53
CA CYS A 13 -6.55 9.62 -4.13
C CYS A 13 -6.79 8.58 -5.21
N GLN A 14 -5.79 8.25 -6.04
CA GLN A 14 -5.93 7.18 -7.02
C GLN A 14 -5.95 5.80 -6.35
N LEU A 15 -5.26 5.61 -5.21
CA LEU A 15 -5.20 4.33 -4.49
C LEU A 15 -6.52 3.87 -3.83
N GLN A 16 -7.61 4.63 -3.93
CA GLN A 16 -8.89 4.32 -3.27
C GLN A 16 -9.71 3.16 -3.87
N GLY A 17 -9.32 2.53 -4.99
CA GLY A 17 -10.17 1.49 -5.61
C GLY A 17 -9.48 0.32 -6.31
N LYS A 18 -8.21 0.43 -6.70
CA LYS A 18 -7.47 -0.67 -7.35
C LYS A 18 -6.03 -0.60 -6.91
N ILE A 19 -5.53 -1.60 -6.18
CA ILE A 19 -4.16 -1.56 -5.66
C ILE A 19 -3.11 -2.01 -6.70
N THR A 20 -3.49 -2.09 -7.98
CA THR A 20 -2.62 -2.47 -9.08
C THR A 20 -2.62 -1.34 -10.11
N TYR A 21 -1.80 -0.32 -9.86
CA TYR A 21 -1.48 0.67 -10.88
C TYR A 21 -0.17 0.25 -11.53
N ALA A 22 -0.22 -0.02 -12.84
CA ALA A 22 1.00 -0.13 -13.61
C ALA A 22 1.71 1.23 -13.51
N SER A 23 3.02 1.22 -13.24
CA SER A 23 3.81 2.46 -13.16
C SER A 23 3.73 3.33 -14.42
N GLU A 24 3.32 2.73 -15.53
CA GLU A 24 3.09 3.36 -16.84
C GLU A 24 1.88 4.31 -16.81
N ASP A 25 0.79 3.92 -16.14
CA ASP A 25 -0.44 4.72 -16.07
C ASP A 25 -0.20 6.03 -15.29
N ILE A 26 0.54 5.92 -14.19
CA ILE A 26 0.88 7.07 -13.34
C ILE A 26 1.88 7.98 -14.05
N ALA A 27 2.92 7.41 -14.68
CA ALA A 27 3.91 8.18 -15.44
C ALA A 27 3.27 9.00 -16.58
N THR A 28 2.31 8.39 -17.29
CA THR A 28 1.54 9.05 -18.35
C THR A 28 0.67 10.18 -17.79
N SER A 29 0.04 9.99 -16.62
CA SER A 29 -0.82 11.01 -16.00
C SER A 29 -0.07 12.29 -15.56
N ILE A 30 1.25 12.20 -15.35
CA ILE A 30 2.09 13.33 -14.92
C ILE A 30 3.03 13.84 -16.01
N ASN A 31 2.84 13.42 -17.28
CA ASN A 31 3.71 13.76 -18.41
C ASN A 31 5.22 13.49 -18.15
N MET A 32 5.54 12.42 -17.40
CA MET A 32 6.93 12.02 -17.15
C MET A 32 7.23 10.66 -17.77
N SER A 33 8.47 10.47 -18.23
CA SER A 33 8.95 9.15 -18.58
C SER A 33 9.06 8.26 -17.33
N GLN A 34 8.81 6.97 -17.50
CA GLN A 34 8.81 5.97 -16.42
C GLN A 34 10.13 5.99 -15.60
N SER A 35 11.28 6.17 -16.27
CA SER A 35 12.59 6.27 -15.60
C SER A 35 12.74 7.52 -14.73
N ASN A 36 12.21 8.66 -15.16
CA ASN A 36 12.22 9.88 -14.34
C ASN A 36 11.24 9.76 -13.17
N PHE A 37 10.07 9.15 -13.39
CA PHE A 37 9.14 8.83 -12.32
C PHE A 37 9.79 7.96 -11.24
N PHE A 38 10.44 6.85 -11.59
CA PHE A 38 11.11 5.98 -10.62
C PHE A 38 12.19 6.69 -9.80
N LYS A 39 13.02 7.52 -10.45
CA LYS A 39 14.06 8.31 -9.77
C LYS A 39 13.45 9.32 -8.81
N HIS A 40 12.46 10.07 -9.26
CA HIS A 40 11.80 11.09 -8.46
C HIS A 40 11.03 10.46 -7.30
N PHE A 41 10.32 9.37 -7.56
CA PHE A 41 9.58 8.61 -6.56
C PHE A 41 10.50 8.07 -5.45
N LYS A 42 11.63 7.46 -5.82
CA LYS A 42 12.63 7.00 -4.84
C LYS A 42 13.27 8.16 -4.09
N SER A 43 13.50 9.31 -4.75
CA SER A 43 14.05 10.50 -4.08
C SER A 43 13.09 11.10 -3.06
N VAL A 44 11.78 11.03 -3.30
CA VAL A 44 10.75 11.64 -2.44
C VAL A 44 10.31 10.66 -1.34
N THR A 45 10.12 9.39 -1.67
CA THR A 45 9.56 8.40 -0.74
C THR A 45 10.61 7.49 -0.10
N SER A 46 11.87 7.53 -0.55
CA SER A 46 12.92 6.55 -0.24
C SER A 46 12.63 5.10 -0.67
N PHE A 47 11.42 4.80 -1.15
CA PHE A 47 10.97 3.48 -1.55
C PHE A 47 10.79 3.40 -3.06
N THR A 48 10.82 2.18 -3.60
CA THR A 48 10.35 1.98 -4.98
C THR A 48 8.81 2.00 -5.02
N PRO A 49 8.18 2.33 -6.16
CA PRO A 49 6.72 2.29 -6.29
C PRO A 49 6.09 0.97 -5.83
N LEU A 50 6.72 -0.16 -6.16
CA LEU A 50 6.25 -1.49 -5.72
C LEU A 50 6.32 -1.66 -4.21
N GLN A 51 7.40 -1.21 -3.57
CA GLN A 51 7.53 -1.23 -2.11
C GLN A 51 6.48 -0.33 -1.46
N TYR A 52 6.25 0.86 -2.01
CA TYR A 52 5.27 1.78 -1.49
C TYR A 52 3.84 1.22 -1.60
N ILE A 53 3.47 0.62 -2.74
CA ILE A 53 2.18 -0.07 -2.89
C ILE A 53 2.02 -1.17 -1.85
N LYS A 54 3.07 -1.98 -1.62
CA LYS A 54 3.05 -3.03 -0.59
C LYS A 54 2.82 -2.44 0.81
N ILE A 55 3.50 -1.35 1.14
CA ILE A 55 3.32 -0.64 2.41
C ILE A 55 1.88 -0.14 2.56
N GLN A 56 1.34 0.50 1.52
CA GLN A 56 -0.04 1.00 1.54
C GLN A 56 -1.07 -0.13 1.68
N ARG A 57 -0.86 -1.29 1.03
CA ARG A 57 -1.70 -2.48 1.22
C ARG A 57 -1.72 -2.93 2.68
N LEU A 58 -0.54 -3.01 3.30
CA LEU A 58 -0.40 -3.45 4.69
C LEU A 58 -1.02 -2.44 5.68
N GLN A 59 -0.90 -1.14 5.41
CA GLN A 59 -1.56 -0.08 6.19
C GLN A 59 -3.09 -0.13 6.07
N LEU A 60 -3.61 -0.38 4.87
CA LEU A 60 -5.05 -0.57 4.65
C LEU A 60 -5.56 -1.83 5.36
N ALA A 61 -4.82 -2.94 5.28
CA ALA A 61 -5.13 -4.16 6.01
C ALA A 61 -5.23 -3.92 7.53
N ARG A 62 -4.28 -3.18 8.10
CA ARG A 62 -4.31 -2.81 9.52
C ARG A 62 -5.54 -1.98 9.89
N ARG A 63 -6.00 -1.09 9.00
CA ARG A 63 -7.25 -0.35 9.23
C ARG A 63 -8.46 -1.28 9.22
N LEU A 64 -8.56 -2.19 8.25
CA LEU A 64 -9.66 -3.15 8.17
C LEU A 64 -9.72 -4.05 9.42
N LEU A 65 -8.58 -4.57 9.88
CA LEU A 65 -8.49 -5.39 11.09
C LEU A 65 -8.91 -4.65 12.37
N LYS A 66 -8.66 -3.33 12.44
CA LYS A 66 -8.98 -2.50 13.62
C LYS A 66 -10.39 -1.95 13.64
N PHE A 67 -10.93 -1.56 12.49
CA PHE A 67 -12.18 -0.80 12.40
C PHE A 67 -13.36 -1.62 11.89
N ASP A 68 -13.10 -2.64 11.07
CA ASP A 68 -14.15 -3.33 10.32
C ASP A 68 -14.44 -4.74 10.87
N ASN A 69 -13.81 -5.11 12.01
CA ASN A 69 -13.89 -6.43 12.66
C ASN A 69 -13.73 -7.62 11.68
N GLN A 70 -13.02 -7.40 10.56
CA GLN A 70 -12.82 -8.43 9.56
C GLN A 70 -11.79 -9.45 10.04
N ASP A 71 -12.05 -10.72 9.75
CA ASP A 71 -11.09 -11.79 9.97
C ASP A 71 -9.82 -11.55 9.13
N VAL A 72 -8.68 -12.05 9.65
CA VAL A 72 -7.37 -11.95 8.96
C VAL A 72 -7.44 -12.50 7.55
N THR A 73 -8.18 -13.60 7.35
CA THR A 73 -8.40 -14.23 6.07
C THR A 73 -9.16 -13.32 5.10
N GLY A 74 -10.28 -12.74 5.54
CA GLY A 74 -11.07 -11.82 4.72
C GLY A 74 -10.28 -10.59 4.31
N THR A 75 -9.53 -10.02 5.26
CA THR A 75 -8.65 -8.87 5.01
C THR A 75 -7.56 -9.21 3.99
N ALA A 76 -6.91 -10.37 4.10
CA ALA A 76 -5.85 -10.79 3.19
C ALA A 76 -6.34 -10.88 1.73
N PHE A 77 -7.53 -11.45 1.51
CA PHE A 77 -8.13 -11.52 0.17
C PHE A 77 -8.61 -10.15 -0.32
N ALA A 78 -9.20 -9.33 0.55
CA ALA A 78 -9.70 -7.99 0.20
C ALA A 78 -8.59 -7.05 -0.32
N ILE A 79 -7.38 -7.16 0.23
CA ILE A 79 -6.23 -6.35 -0.21
C ILE A 79 -5.44 -6.98 -1.38
N GLY A 80 -5.88 -8.15 -1.88
CA GLY A 80 -5.34 -8.82 -3.06
C GLY A 80 -4.17 -9.77 -2.81
N TYR A 81 -4.04 -10.36 -1.61
CA TYR A 81 -3.15 -11.51 -1.42
C TYR A 81 -3.86 -12.81 -1.83
N GLN A 82 -3.10 -13.71 -2.46
CA GLN A 82 -3.59 -15.04 -2.82
C GLN A 82 -3.49 -16.06 -1.68
N SER A 83 -2.67 -15.77 -0.67
CA SER A 83 -2.42 -16.67 0.47
C SER A 83 -2.31 -15.90 1.78
N LEU A 84 -3.01 -16.39 2.79
CA LEU A 84 -2.97 -15.88 4.17
C LEU A 84 -1.56 -15.96 4.77
N SER A 85 -0.83 -17.05 4.53
CA SER A 85 0.52 -17.22 5.07
C SER A 85 1.49 -16.19 4.49
N GLN A 86 1.33 -15.84 3.21
CA GLN A 86 2.14 -14.79 2.57
C GLN A 86 1.82 -13.42 3.16
N PHE A 87 0.52 -13.13 3.36
CA PHE A 87 0.08 -11.90 4.01
C PHE A 87 0.62 -11.79 5.44
N SER A 88 0.43 -12.81 6.28
CA SER A 88 0.85 -12.79 7.68
C SER A 88 2.36 -12.64 7.85
N ASN A 89 3.15 -13.27 6.97
CA ASN A 89 4.61 -13.11 6.96
C ASN A 89 5.02 -11.69 6.57
N ASP A 90 4.44 -11.14 5.51
CA ASP A 90 4.71 -9.76 5.07
C ASP A 90 4.28 -8.73 6.12
N TYR A 91 3.12 -8.95 6.73
CA TYR A 91 2.56 -8.09 7.78
C TYR A 91 3.46 -8.12 9.03
N SER A 92 3.84 -9.31 9.48
CA SER A 92 4.70 -9.45 10.67
C SER A 92 6.09 -8.88 10.43
N LYS A 93 6.64 -9.01 9.20
CA LYS A 93 7.91 -8.38 8.83
C LYS A 93 7.83 -6.85 8.83
N TYR A 94 6.70 -6.28 8.44
CA TYR A 94 6.55 -4.83 8.32
C TYR A 94 6.17 -4.16 9.65
N PHE A 95 5.24 -4.75 10.41
CA PHE A 95 4.72 -4.18 11.66
C PHE A 95 5.34 -4.78 12.93
N GLY A 96 6.10 -5.87 12.83
CA GLY A 96 6.69 -6.57 13.98
C GLY A 96 5.69 -7.37 14.82
N ILE A 97 4.43 -7.43 14.43
CA ILE A 97 3.33 -8.09 15.14
C ILE A 97 2.45 -8.87 14.17
N ASN A 98 1.87 -9.96 14.64
CA ASN A 98 0.99 -10.79 13.82
C ASN A 98 -0.36 -10.09 13.61
N PRO A 99 -0.94 -10.11 12.39
CA PRO A 99 -2.22 -9.46 12.12
C PRO A 99 -3.38 -9.96 13.00
N SER A 100 -3.33 -11.20 13.49
CA SER A 100 -4.33 -11.75 14.41
C SER A 100 -4.40 -11.03 15.76
N LEU A 101 -3.30 -10.40 16.19
CA LEU A 101 -3.23 -9.64 17.45
C LEU A 101 -3.83 -8.24 17.32
N GLU A 102 -4.02 -7.75 16.09
CA GLU A 102 -4.58 -6.42 15.81
C GLU A 102 -6.11 -6.43 15.80
N ILE A 103 -6.72 -7.61 15.73
CA ILE A 103 -8.16 -7.78 15.89
C ILE A 103 -8.49 -7.46 17.35
N LYS A 104 -9.02 -6.26 17.57
CA LYS A 104 -9.43 -5.82 18.89
C LYS A 104 -10.72 -6.57 19.24
N LYS A 105 -10.61 -7.64 20.04
CA LYS A 105 -11.79 -8.27 20.64
C LYS A 105 -12.44 -7.24 21.58
N ILE A 106 -13.56 -6.67 21.12
CA ILE A 106 -14.52 -5.94 21.96
C ILE A 106 -15.37 -6.97 22.68
#